data_AF-X1GR07-F1
#
_entry.id   AF-X1GR07-F1
#
_cell.length_a   1.000
_cell.length_b   1.000
_cell.length_c   1.000
_cell.angle_alpha   90.00
_cell.angle_beta   90.00
_cell.angle_gamma   90.00
#
_symmetry.space_group_name_H-M   'P 1'
#
loop_
_entity.id
_entity.type
_entity.pdbx_description
1 polymer ?
#
loop_
_entity_poly.entity_id
_entity_poly.type
_entity_poly.pdbx_seq_one_letter_code
_entity_poly.pdbx_strand_id
1 'polypeptide(L)' 'MKTITVTKARERLYKLLNEAAESHEPIQITGKQANAVLVSEEDW' A
#
# COMPACT_ATOMS: atom_id res chain seq x y z
N MET A 1 6.91 3.72 -7.03
CA MET A 1 6.90 2.61 -6.03
C MET A 1 7.25 3.12 -4.63
N LYS A 2 6.29 3.08 -3.71
CA LYS A 2 6.42 3.60 -2.34
C LYS A 2 6.54 2.45 -1.33
N THR A 3 7.41 2.56 -0.33
CA THR A 3 7.56 1.55 0.72
C THR A 3 7.21 2.12 2.09
N ILE A 4 6.33 1.44 2.83
CA ILE A 4 5.87 1.85 4.16
C ILE A 4 5.85 0.67 5.13
N THR A 5 5.95 0.95 6.42
CA THR A 5 5.84 -0.11 7.45
C THR A 5 4.39 -0.48 7.72
N VAL A 6 4.15 -1.72 8.17
CA VAL A 6 2.82 -2.23 8.54
C VAL A 6 2.12 -1.31 9.57
N THR A 7 2.88 -0.76 10.52
CA THR A 7 2.33 0.15 11.55
C THR A 7 1.80 1.44 10.92
N LYS A 8 2.57 2.04 10.00
CA LYS A 8 2.15 3.25 9.25
C LYS A 8 0.99 2.95 8.30
N ALA A 9 1.00 1.76 7.69
CA ALA A 9 -0.06 1.33 6.79
C ALA A 9 -1.41 1.20 7.52
N ARG A 10 -1.40 0.61 8.72
CA ARG A 10 -2.60 0.45 9.55
C ARG A 10 -3.25 1.79 9.92
N GLU A 11 -2.46 2.81 10.23
CA GLU A 11 -2.95 4.15 10.58
C GLU A 11 -3.54 4.91 9.38
N ARG A 12 -3.18 4.52 8.15
CA ARG A 12 -3.46 5.28 6.93
C ARG A 12 -4.13 4.46 5.82
N LEU A 13 -4.69 3.30 6.15
CA LEU A 13 -5.15 2.33 5.14
C LEU A 13 -6.13 2.93 4.12
N TYR A 14 -7.13 3.68 4.58
CA TYR A 14 -8.07 4.37 3.68
C TYR A 14 -7.40 5.36 2.72
N LYS A 15 -6.40 6.11 3.20
CA LYS A 15 -5.65 7.04 2.34
C LYS A 15 -4.78 6.29 1.32
N LEU A 16 -4.21 5.17 1.73
CA LEU A 16 -3.36 4.35 0.86
C LEU A 16 -4.15 3.64 -0.24
N LEU A 17 -5.40 3.24 0.05
CA LEU A 17 -6.32 2.71 -0.96
C LEU A 17 -6.59 3.74 -2.06
N ASN A 18 -6.97 4.97 -1.67
CA ASN A 18 -7.20 6.05 -2.62
C ASN A 18 -5.91 6.40 -3.37
N GLU A 19 -4.77 6.46 -2.68
CA GLU A 19 -3.47 6.73 -3.31
C GLU A 19 -3.12 5.67 -4.36
N ALA A 20 -3.29 4.39 -4.06
CA ALA A 20 -3.04 3.32 -5.02
C ALA A 20 -4.00 3.38 -6.22
N ALA A 21 -5.29 3.67 -5.98
CA ALA A 21 -6.29 3.80 -7.04
C ALA A 21 -6.06 5.03 -7.94
N GLU A 22 -5.67 6.18 -7.39
CA GLU A 22 -5.48 7.42 -8.17
C GLU A 22 -4.13 7.46 -8.89
N SER A 23 -3.08 6.95 -8.25
CA SER A 23 -1.72 7.04 -8.80
C SER A 23 -1.36 5.89 -9.74
N HIS A 24 -2.10 4.78 -9.69
CA HIS A 24 -1.73 3.53 -10.35
C HIS A 24 -0.30 3.06 -10.01
N GLU A 25 0.22 3.47 -8.84
CA GLU A 25 1.54 3.07 -8.36
C GLU A 25 1.45 2.03 -7.25
N PRO A 26 2.15 0.89 -7.35
CA PRO A 26 2.22 -0.09 -6.28
C PRO A 26 2.85 0.46 -5.01
N ILE A 27 2.22 0.14 -3.87
CA ILE A 27 2.70 0.48 -2.53
C ILE A 27 3.13 -0.79 -1.81
N GLN A 28 4.42 -0.91 -1.51
CA GLN A 28 4.96 -2.02 -0.73
C GLN A 28 4.78 -1.75 0.76
N ILE A 29 4.18 -2.70 1.47
CA ILE A 29 4.01 -2.69 2.91
C ILE A 29 4.99 -3.69 3.52
N THR A 30 5.88 -3.23 4.39
CA THR A 30 6.88 -4.05 5.04
C THR A 30 6.53 -4.30 6.51
N GLY A 31 6.64 -5.56 6.92
CA GLY A 31 6.36 -6.00 8.28
C GLY A 31 7.48 -6.87 8.83
N LYS A 32 7.47 -7.10 10.15
CA LYS A 32 8.46 -7.99 10.79
C LYS A 32 8.28 -9.46 10.37
N GLN A 33 7.05 -9.87 10.06
CA GLN A 33 6.69 -11.25 9.74
C GLN A 33 6.51 -11.48 8.23
N ALA A 34 5.90 -10.52 7.55
CA ALA A 34 5.58 -10.62 6.13
C ALA A 34 5.56 -9.24 5.48
N ASN A 35 5.79 -9.23 4.17
CA ASN A 35 5.64 -8.07 3.31
C ASN A 35 4.42 -8.29 2.38
N ALA A 36 3.79 -7.21 1.97
CA ALA A 36 2.68 -7.22 1.02
C ALA A 36 2.83 -6.07 0.03
N VAL A 37 2.07 -6.11 -1.07
CA VAL A 37 1.98 -5.01 -2.02
C VAL A 37 0.51 -4.67 -2.20
N LEU A 38 0.19 -3.39 -2.07
CA LEU A 38 -1.11 -2.83 -2.39
C LEU A 38 -1.05 -2.30 -3.83
N VAL A 39 -2.00 -2.73 -4.65
CA VAL A 39 -2.17 -2.34 -6.05
C VAL A 39 -3.62 -1.87 -6.20
N SER A 40 -3.88 -0.97 -7.15
CA SER A 40 -5.26 -0.65 -7.52
C SER A 40 -5.97 -1.90 -8.06
N GLU A 41 -7.30 -1.91 -8.01
CA GLU A 41 -8.08 -3.01 -8.61
C GLU A 41 -8.00 -3.00 -10.15
N GLU A 42 -7.84 -1.81 -10.75
CA GLU A 42 -7.76 -1.66 -12.21
C GLU A 42 -6.44 -2.15 -12.80
N ASP A 43 -5.35 -2.08 -12.02
CA ASP A 43 -4.02 -2.55 -12.43
C ASP A 43 -3.74 -4.01 -12.03
N TRP A 44 -4.69 -4.66 -11.36
CA TRP A 44 -4.61 -6.08 -11.00
C TRP A 44 -5.13 -6.97 -12.14
#